data_AF-W2IBJ2-F1
#
_entry.id   AF-W2IBJ2-F1
#
_cell.length_a   1.000
_cell.length_b   1.000
_cell.length_c   1.000
_cell.angle_alpha   90.00
_cell.angle_beta   90.00
_cell.angle_gamma   90.00
#
_symmetry.space_group_name_H-M   'P 1'
#
loop_
_entity.id
_entity.type
_entity.pdbx_description
1 polymer ?
#
loop_
_entity_poly.entity_id
_entity_poly.type
_entity_poly.pdbx_seq_one_letter_code
_entity_poly.pdbx_strand_id
1 'polypeptide(L)'
;MLSSACVDVMRRVLRRSMSSSVAPRTLPAVSPDVRLVLENSIARRESSRALAAFDKLQQESSLQDPQLLQRLALLVAKRGQPHEAPRAAQILRLLLSQPSFKADDATQLAAIYTIDSCLRVRRLEDALLLFQAAKEKDILVDLPAVNALLKTLVDAHRVDEAVTILKNITAQHDVNPTEQTFQPVLVAVMQQKRYEDVVALIEHGRRHEVDFSPETYDPLVDLSLEQYTNEDVKRLGKFMEYINNALETDGVSYTEA
;
A
#
# COMPACT_ATOMS: atom_id res chain seq x y z
N MET A 1 -72.25 -18.81 47.66
CA MET A 1 -72.23 -20.15 48.28
C MET A 1 -71.01 -20.91 47.77
N LEU A 2 -70.41 -21.69 48.67
CA LEU A 2 -69.16 -22.44 48.59
C LEU A 2 -69.03 -23.41 47.40
N SER A 3 -67.78 -23.70 47.01
CA SER A 3 -67.19 -25.05 46.76
C SER A 3 -66.00 -24.90 45.80
N SER A 4 -64.73 -25.22 46.06
CA SER A 4 -64.02 -26.14 46.98
C SER A 4 -64.38 -27.63 46.84
N ALA A 5 -63.70 -28.31 45.91
CA ALA A 5 -63.17 -29.70 46.00
C ALA A 5 -62.79 -30.13 44.57
N CYS A 6 -61.66 -30.76 44.23
CA CYS A 6 -60.72 -31.69 44.89
C CYS A 6 -59.32 -31.35 44.34
N VAL A 7 -58.20 -31.23 45.06
CA VAL A 7 -57.55 -32.08 46.06
C VAL A 7 -57.34 -33.53 45.61
N ASP A 8 -56.09 -33.78 45.20
CA ASP A 8 -55.32 -35.01 45.33
C ASP A 8 -55.82 -36.32 44.71
N VAL A 9 -55.21 -36.69 43.57
CA VAL A 9 -54.86 -38.08 43.29
C VAL A 9 -53.45 -38.16 42.67
N MET A 10 -52.54 -38.78 43.43
CA MET A 10 -51.31 -39.50 43.01
C MET A 10 -49.99 -38.76 42.73
N ARG A 11 -49.37 -38.37 43.84
CA ARG A 11 -48.03 -38.82 44.31
C ARG A 11 -47.19 -39.73 43.38
N ARG A 12 -45.92 -39.31 43.25
CA ARG A 12 -44.64 -40.03 43.00
C ARG A 12 -44.21 -40.20 41.53
N VAL A 13 -43.22 -39.40 41.10
CA VAL A 13 -41.87 -39.85 40.70
C VAL A 13 -40.87 -38.65 40.77
N LEU A 14 -39.91 -38.78 41.69
CA LEU A 14 -38.48 -38.37 41.67
C LEU A 14 -38.00 -36.99 41.15
N ARG A 15 -37.51 -36.18 42.11
CA ARG A 15 -36.23 -35.42 42.15
C ARG A 15 -35.57 -34.98 40.83
N ARG A 16 -35.40 -33.66 40.64
CA ARG A 16 -34.08 -32.99 40.78
C ARG A 16 -34.21 -31.46 40.62
N SER A 17 -33.66 -30.76 41.60
CA SER A 17 -33.33 -29.34 41.60
C SER A 17 -32.44 -28.96 40.41
N MET A 18 -32.61 -27.77 39.85
CA MET A 18 -31.55 -26.74 39.78
C MET A 18 -32.17 -25.36 39.56
N SER A 19 -31.90 -24.48 40.52
CA SER A 19 -32.07 -23.03 40.44
C SER A 19 -30.95 -22.49 39.53
N SER A 20 -31.27 -21.83 38.42
CA SER A 20 -30.27 -21.07 37.65
C SER A 20 -30.41 -19.58 37.94
N SER A 21 -29.54 -19.13 38.84
CA SER A 21 -29.22 -17.73 39.07
C SER A 21 -28.82 -17.05 37.76
N VAL A 22 -29.58 -16.02 37.37
CA VAL A 22 -29.20 -15.09 36.30
C VAL A 22 -28.01 -14.27 36.79
N ALA A 23 -26.81 -14.62 36.34
CA ALA A 23 -25.62 -13.81 36.53
C ALA A 23 -25.69 -12.57 35.61
N PRO A 24 -25.23 -11.39 36.06
CA PRO A 24 -25.15 -10.21 35.21
C PRO A 24 -24.09 -10.47 34.13
N ARG A 25 -24.42 -10.13 32.88
CA ARG A 25 -23.45 -10.11 31.78
C ARG A 25 -22.38 -9.07 32.08
N THR A 26 -21.26 -9.52 32.64
CA THR A 26 -20.01 -8.77 32.63
C THR A 26 -19.56 -8.60 31.18
N LEU A 27 -19.48 -7.35 30.73
CA LEU A 27 -18.72 -6.97 29.53
C LEU A 27 -17.30 -7.56 29.65
N PRO A 28 -16.66 -8.01 28.55
CA PRO A 28 -15.30 -8.50 28.64
C PRO A 28 -14.39 -7.34 29.05
N ALA A 29 -14.01 -7.33 30.33
CA ALA A 29 -12.86 -6.59 30.79
C ALA A 29 -11.66 -7.18 30.03
N VAL A 30 -10.89 -6.31 29.38
CA VAL A 30 -9.59 -6.61 28.77
C VAL A 30 -8.87 -7.65 29.63
N SER A 31 -8.51 -8.81 29.09
CA SER A 31 -7.62 -9.68 29.86
C SER A 31 -6.23 -9.01 29.83
N PRO A 32 -5.71 -8.49 30.96
CA PRO A 32 -4.40 -7.82 31.00
C PRO A 32 -3.28 -8.72 30.46
N ASP A 33 -3.50 -10.03 30.47
CA ASP A 33 -2.62 -11.05 29.94
C ASP A 33 -2.37 -10.94 28.43
N VAL A 34 -3.37 -10.65 27.58
CA VAL A 34 -3.17 -10.67 26.12
C VAL A 34 -2.38 -9.45 25.66
N ARG A 35 -2.62 -8.27 26.25
CA ARG A 35 -1.81 -7.07 26.01
C ARG A 35 -0.35 -7.30 26.43
N LEU A 36 -0.15 -7.89 27.61
CA LEU A 36 1.19 -8.22 28.10
C LEU A 36 1.89 -9.26 27.20
N VAL A 37 1.15 -10.23 26.66
CA VAL A 37 1.68 -11.19 25.66
C VAL A 37 2.11 -10.47 24.40
N LEU A 38 1.32 -9.53 23.88
CA LEU A 38 1.67 -8.73 22.71
C LEU A 38 2.97 -7.93 22.95
N GLU A 39 3.04 -7.19 24.06
CA GLU A 39 4.22 -6.38 24.40
C GLU A 39 5.48 -7.26 24.57
N ASN A 40 5.35 -8.41 25.24
CA ASN A 40 6.45 -9.37 25.39
C ASN A 40 6.87 -10.01 24.06
N SER A 41 5.93 -10.38 23.20
CA SER A 41 6.23 -10.91 21.87
C SER A 41 6.94 -9.88 21.00
N ILE A 42 6.57 -8.60 21.11
CA ILE A 42 7.28 -7.51 20.45
C ILE A 42 8.72 -7.39 20.97
N ALA A 43 8.90 -7.40 22.29
CA ALA A 43 10.22 -7.34 22.92
C ALA A 43 11.12 -8.52 22.50
N ARG A 44 10.54 -9.72 22.36
CA ARG A 44 11.22 -10.95 21.90
C ARG A 44 11.34 -11.08 20.38
N ARG A 45 10.79 -10.13 19.62
CA ARG A 45 10.77 -10.12 18.15
C ARG A 45 10.05 -11.32 17.53
N GLU A 46 9.03 -11.82 18.19
CA GLU A 46 8.20 -12.95 17.74
C GLU A 46 6.99 -12.42 16.94
N SER A 47 7.17 -12.10 15.64
CA SER A 47 6.14 -11.46 14.80
C SER A 47 4.82 -12.23 14.76
N SER A 48 4.85 -13.53 14.49
CA SER A 48 3.64 -14.35 14.37
C SER A 48 2.85 -14.43 15.68
N ARG A 49 3.54 -14.52 16.82
CA ARG A 49 2.89 -14.54 18.14
C ARG A 49 2.34 -13.16 18.49
N ALA A 50 3.05 -12.10 18.15
CA ALA A 50 2.57 -10.73 18.32
C ALA A 50 1.30 -10.49 17.48
N LEU A 51 1.27 -10.93 16.22
CA LEU A 51 0.08 -10.85 15.37
C LEU A 51 -1.11 -11.66 15.94
N ALA A 52 -0.87 -12.86 16.44
CA ALA A 52 -1.93 -13.66 17.07
C ALA A 52 -2.50 -13.01 18.35
N ALA A 53 -1.67 -12.33 19.14
CA ALA A 53 -2.12 -11.56 20.29
C ALA A 53 -2.88 -10.28 19.88
N PHE A 54 -2.41 -9.61 18.83
CA PHE A 54 -3.08 -8.46 18.23
C PHE A 54 -4.49 -8.81 17.74
N ASP A 55 -4.67 -9.96 17.07
CA ASP A 55 -5.97 -10.40 16.56
C ASP A 55 -7.01 -10.60 17.66
N LYS A 56 -6.58 -11.16 18.78
CA LYS A 56 -7.44 -11.33 19.97
C LYS A 56 -7.87 -9.98 20.53
N LEU A 57 -6.94 -9.03 20.65
CA LEU A 57 -7.23 -7.68 21.14
C LEU A 57 -8.13 -6.88 20.18
N GLN A 58 -8.00 -7.10 18.87
CA GLN A 58 -8.86 -6.46 17.88
C GLN A 58 -10.31 -6.97 17.97
N GLN A 59 -10.51 -8.27 18.20
CA GLN A 59 -11.84 -8.86 18.43
C GLN A 59 -12.51 -8.28 19.68
N GLU A 60 -11.71 -7.98 20.71
CA GLU A 60 -12.17 -7.36 21.95
C GLU A 60 -12.37 -5.84 21.84
N SER A 61 -12.16 -5.23 20.66
CA SER A 61 -12.25 -3.79 20.40
C SER A 61 -11.40 -2.92 21.34
N SER A 62 -10.32 -3.49 21.90
CA SER A 62 -9.60 -2.91 23.04
C SER A 62 -8.27 -2.23 22.69
N LEU A 63 -7.80 -2.36 21.44
CA LEU A 63 -6.52 -1.79 21.00
C LEU A 63 -6.70 -0.48 20.22
N GLN A 64 -6.39 0.63 20.89
CA GLN A 64 -6.24 1.94 20.25
C GLN A 64 -4.88 2.61 20.52
N ASP A 65 -3.96 1.92 21.20
CA ASP A 65 -2.66 2.46 21.57
C ASP A 65 -1.77 2.66 20.33
N PRO A 66 -1.52 3.91 19.89
CA PRO A 66 -0.79 4.19 18.66
C PRO A 66 0.67 3.72 18.74
N GLN A 67 1.30 3.84 19.91
CA GLN A 67 2.70 3.46 20.10
C GLN A 67 2.87 1.94 20.02
N LEU A 68 1.92 1.19 20.57
CA LEU A 68 1.93 -0.26 20.50
C LEU A 68 1.70 -0.76 19.06
N LEU A 69 0.76 -0.14 18.33
CA LEU A 69 0.52 -0.40 16.91
C LEU A 69 1.76 -0.12 16.06
N GLN A 70 2.41 1.02 16.26
CA GLN A 70 3.64 1.39 15.56
C GLN A 70 4.77 0.37 15.79
N ARG A 71 5.00 -0.03 17.05
CA ARG A 71 6.02 -1.03 17.40
C ARG A 71 5.72 -2.40 16.79
N LEU A 72 4.45 -2.82 16.78
CA LEU A 72 4.02 -4.05 16.14
C LEU A 72 4.26 -3.98 14.62
N ALA A 73 3.84 -2.89 13.98
CA ALA A 73 3.98 -2.75 12.54
C ALA A 73 5.45 -2.74 12.12
N LEU A 74 6.31 -2.02 12.86
CA LEU A 74 7.75 -2.01 12.62
C LEU A 74 8.37 -3.40 12.79
N LEU A 75 7.94 -4.18 13.79
CA LEU A 75 8.39 -5.56 13.99
C LEU A 75 8.03 -6.42 12.78
N VAL A 76 6.76 -6.40 12.36
CA VAL A 76 6.29 -7.24 11.26
C VAL A 76 6.91 -6.80 9.93
N ALA A 77 7.06 -5.49 9.70
CA ALA A 77 7.71 -4.96 8.51
C ALA A 77 9.19 -5.40 8.38
N LYS A 78 9.94 -5.40 9.50
CA LYS A 78 11.38 -5.72 9.49
C LYS A 78 11.72 -7.20 9.68
N ARG A 79 10.89 -7.94 10.40
CA ARG A 79 11.19 -9.31 10.87
C ARG A 79 10.06 -10.29 10.62
N GLY A 80 8.93 -9.82 10.09
CA GLY A 80 7.82 -10.68 9.75
C GLY A 80 8.16 -11.63 8.62
N GLN A 81 7.40 -12.71 8.57
CA GLN A 81 7.44 -13.62 7.43
C GLN A 81 6.83 -12.93 6.21
N PRO A 82 7.20 -13.30 4.96
CA PRO A 82 6.68 -12.64 3.76
C PRO A 82 5.14 -12.60 3.71
N HIS A 83 4.48 -13.69 4.12
CA HIS A 83 3.01 -13.77 4.14
C HIS A 83 2.36 -12.84 5.19
N GLU A 84 3.13 -12.29 6.13
CA GLU A 84 2.67 -11.34 7.15
C GLU A 84 2.70 -9.89 6.64
N ALA A 85 3.29 -9.59 5.47
CA ALA A 85 3.39 -8.23 4.93
C ALA A 85 2.02 -7.52 4.80
N PRO A 86 0.95 -8.16 4.28
CA PRO A 86 -0.37 -7.52 4.22
C PRO A 86 -0.93 -7.16 5.60
N ARG A 87 -0.55 -7.92 6.64
CA ARG A 87 -0.96 -7.64 8.02
C ARG A 87 -0.24 -6.42 8.56
N ALA A 88 1.05 -6.27 8.27
CA ALA A 88 1.76 -5.02 8.58
C ALA A 88 1.11 -3.82 7.88
N ALA A 89 0.70 -3.96 6.61
CA ALA A 89 0.04 -2.89 5.87
C ALA A 89 -1.30 -2.50 6.50
N GLN A 90 -2.09 -3.49 6.90
CA GLN A 90 -3.33 -3.26 7.62
C GLN A 90 -3.10 -2.53 8.95
N ILE A 91 -2.12 -2.96 9.76
CA ILE A 91 -1.81 -2.34 11.05
C ILE A 91 -1.35 -0.89 10.87
N LEU A 92 -0.48 -0.62 9.90
CA LEU A 92 -0.05 0.74 9.59
C LEU A 92 -1.20 1.62 9.14
N ARG A 93 -2.08 1.13 8.26
CA ARG A 93 -3.26 1.91 7.84
C ARG A 93 -4.19 2.21 9.01
N LEU A 94 -4.35 1.28 9.95
CA LEU A 94 -5.10 1.52 11.18
C LEU A 94 -4.44 2.57 12.08
N LEU A 95 -3.10 2.58 12.14
CA LEU A 95 -2.35 3.61 12.86
C LEU A 95 -2.49 4.99 12.20
N LEU A 96 -2.32 5.04 10.88
CA LEU A 96 -2.38 6.27 10.08
C LEU A 96 -3.80 6.83 9.96
N SER A 97 -4.86 6.03 10.15
CA SER A 97 -6.22 6.57 10.20
C SER A 97 -6.54 7.30 11.50
N GLN A 98 -5.70 7.20 12.54
CA GLN A 98 -5.92 7.88 13.80
C GLN A 98 -5.66 9.40 13.65
N PRO A 99 -6.65 10.28 13.96
CA PRO A 99 -6.53 11.71 13.72
C PRO A 99 -5.40 12.37 14.52
N SER A 100 -5.20 11.94 15.76
CA SER A 100 -4.19 12.50 16.68
C SER A 100 -2.79 11.92 16.50
N PHE A 101 -2.63 10.87 15.68
CA PHE A 101 -1.34 10.26 15.46
C PHE A 101 -0.48 11.13 14.54
N LYS A 102 0.72 11.45 15.02
CA LYS A 102 1.77 12.15 14.29
C LYS A 102 2.82 11.14 13.85
N ALA A 103 3.07 11.08 12.56
CA ALA A 103 4.11 10.23 12.02
C ALA A 103 5.50 10.74 12.46
N ASP A 104 6.40 9.80 12.68
CA ASP A 104 7.81 10.01 12.97
C ASP A 104 8.66 9.14 12.02
N ASP A 105 9.98 9.23 12.13
CA ASP A 105 10.93 8.47 11.30
C ASP A 105 10.70 6.95 11.40
N ALA A 106 10.28 6.45 12.57
CA ALA A 106 9.98 5.03 12.75
C ALA A 106 8.75 4.60 11.95
N THR A 107 7.74 5.46 11.88
CA THR A 107 6.51 5.26 11.10
C THR A 107 6.82 5.28 9.62
N GLN A 108 7.58 6.28 9.17
CA GLN A 108 8.01 6.39 7.77
C GLN A 108 8.78 5.14 7.34
N LEU A 109 9.75 4.72 8.15
CA LEU A 109 10.54 3.52 7.88
C LEU A 109 9.69 2.25 7.84
N ALA A 110 8.70 2.13 8.73
CA ALA A 110 7.76 1.01 8.71
C ALA A 110 6.89 1.01 7.44
N ALA A 111 6.42 2.18 6.98
CA ALA A 111 5.66 2.31 5.74
C ALA A 111 6.47 1.87 4.52
N ILE A 112 7.71 2.38 4.36
CA ILE A 112 8.61 2.02 3.26
C ILE A 112 8.83 0.50 3.21
N TYR A 113 9.25 -0.11 4.33
CA TYR A 113 9.50 -1.56 4.35
C TYR A 113 8.24 -2.40 4.09
N THR A 114 7.09 -1.93 4.58
CA THR A 114 5.84 -2.67 4.39
C THR A 114 5.37 -2.60 2.95
N ILE A 115 5.48 -1.43 2.30
CA ILE A 115 5.18 -1.28 0.87
C ILE A 115 6.07 -2.22 0.05
N ASP A 116 7.39 -2.16 0.24
CA ASP A 116 8.34 -3.05 -0.45
C ASP A 116 8.02 -4.53 -0.21
N SER A 117 7.77 -4.92 1.04
CA SER A 117 7.45 -6.30 1.39
C SER A 117 6.15 -6.78 0.72
N CYS A 118 5.10 -5.95 0.71
CA CYS A 118 3.85 -6.22 0.01
C CYS A 118 4.06 -6.41 -1.50
N LEU A 119 4.87 -5.56 -2.15
CA LEU A 119 5.19 -5.70 -3.57
C LEU A 119 5.93 -7.01 -3.85
N ARG A 120 6.92 -7.38 -3.03
CA ARG A 120 7.66 -8.65 -3.17
C ARG A 120 6.77 -9.89 -3.04
N VAL A 121 5.71 -9.85 -2.25
CA VAL A 121 4.73 -10.95 -2.14
C VAL A 121 3.51 -10.80 -3.06
N ARG A 122 3.59 -9.94 -4.08
CA ARG A 122 2.55 -9.70 -5.09
C ARG A 122 1.22 -9.23 -4.50
N ARG A 123 1.28 -8.40 -3.47
CA ARG A 123 0.14 -7.80 -2.78
C ARG A 123 0.05 -6.30 -3.10
N LEU A 124 -0.10 -6.01 -4.40
CA LEU A 124 -0.12 -4.65 -4.95
C LEU A 124 -1.21 -3.77 -4.31
N GLU A 125 -2.42 -4.28 -4.11
CA GLU A 125 -3.51 -3.49 -3.51
C GLU A 125 -3.19 -3.05 -2.08
N ASP A 126 -2.58 -3.93 -1.27
CA ASP A 126 -2.20 -3.56 0.10
C ASP A 126 -1.08 -2.51 0.10
N ALA A 127 -0.14 -2.62 -0.84
CA ALA A 127 0.93 -1.64 -1.04
C ALA A 127 0.36 -0.26 -1.45
N LEU A 128 -0.56 -0.22 -2.41
CA LEU A 128 -1.20 1.02 -2.88
C LEU A 128 -2.04 1.69 -1.79
N LEU A 129 -2.84 0.91 -1.07
CA LEU A 129 -3.67 1.45 0.02
C LEU A 129 -2.81 1.99 1.16
N LEU A 130 -1.66 1.37 1.44
CA LEU A 130 -0.71 1.90 2.42
C LEU A 130 0.01 3.14 1.88
N PHE A 131 0.45 3.14 0.61
CA PHE A 131 1.08 4.29 -0.03
C PHE A 131 0.18 5.52 0.01
N GLN A 132 -1.11 5.36 -0.31
CA GLN A 132 -2.10 6.43 -0.23
C GLN A 132 -2.30 6.92 1.21
N ALA A 133 -2.41 6.01 2.19
CA ALA A 133 -2.54 6.39 3.60
C ALA A 133 -1.29 7.11 4.13
N ALA A 134 -0.10 6.73 3.66
CA ALA A 134 1.15 7.40 3.98
C ALA A 134 1.17 8.83 3.41
N LYS A 135 0.77 8.99 2.13
CA LYS A 135 0.65 10.30 1.48
C LYS A 135 -0.32 11.23 2.20
N GLU A 136 -1.48 10.72 2.63
CA GLU A 136 -2.49 11.51 3.39
C GLU A 136 -1.99 11.98 4.78
N LYS A 137 -0.90 11.38 5.28
CA LYS A 137 -0.24 11.74 6.54
C LYS A 137 1.10 12.46 6.33
N ASP A 138 1.35 12.96 5.11
CA ASP A 138 2.59 13.63 4.71
C ASP A 138 3.85 12.77 4.97
N ILE A 139 3.71 11.45 4.91
CA ILE A 139 4.84 10.51 5.05
C ILE A 139 5.50 10.35 3.68
N LEU A 140 6.79 10.69 3.61
CA LEU A 140 7.60 10.53 2.42
C LEU A 140 8.02 9.07 2.23
N VAL A 141 7.60 8.48 1.12
CA VAL A 141 8.07 7.17 0.67
C VAL A 141 9.30 7.37 -0.21
N ASP A 142 10.34 6.57 0.01
CA ASP A 142 11.61 6.74 -0.70
C ASP A 142 11.51 6.35 -2.18
N LEU A 143 12.40 6.93 -2.98
CA LEU A 143 12.42 6.72 -4.43
C LEU A 143 12.54 5.24 -4.83
N PRO A 144 13.35 4.38 -4.16
CA PRO A 144 13.39 2.95 -4.46
C PRO A 144 12.02 2.25 -4.31
N ALA A 145 11.27 2.49 -3.22
CA ALA A 145 9.96 1.88 -3.05
C ALA A 145 8.94 2.40 -4.07
N VAL A 146 9.02 3.68 -4.43
CA VAL A 146 8.21 4.28 -5.48
C VAL A 146 8.52 3.67 -6.86
N ASN A 147 9.79 3.51 -7.21
CA ASN A 147 10.20 2.87 -8.46
C ASN A 147 9.70 1.41 -8.54
N ALA A 148 9.78 0.67 -7.43
CA ALA A 148 9.23 -0.68 -7.34
C ALA A 148 7.70 -0.69 -7.54
N LEU A 149 6.99 0.29 -6.95
CA LEU A 149 5.55 0.44 -7.10
C LEU A 149 5.15 0.73 -8.56
N LEU A 150 5.84 1.68 -9.22
CA LEU A 150 5.61 2.03 -10.62
C LEU A 150 5.83 0.83 -11.55
N LYS A 151 6.94 0.10 -11.36
CA LYS A 151 7.23 -1.13 -12.13
C LYS A 151 6.13 -2.17 -11.92
N THR A 152 5.70 -2.40 -10.68
CA THR A 152 4.66 -3.39 -10.37
C THR A 152 3.31 -3.01 -10.98
N LEU A 153 2.96 -1.71 -11.02
CA LEU A 153 1.76 -1.22 -11.69
C LEU A 153 1.80 -1.46 -13.21
N VAL A 154 2.95 -1.17 -13.84
CA VAL A 154 3.17 -1.43 -15.27
C VAL A 154 3.05 -2.92 -15.58
N ASP A 155 3.71 -3.77 -14.79
CA ASP A 155 3.67 -5.23 -14.94
C ASP A 155 2.23 -5.78 -14.73
N ALA A 156 1.41 -5.09 -13.94
CA ALA A 156 -0.01 -5.39 -13.73
C ALA A 156 -0.95 -4.74 -14.77
N HIS A 157 -0.41 -4.13 -15.82
CA HIS A 157 -1.14 -3.39 -16.86
C HIS A 157 -1.99 -2.21 -16.35
N ARG A 158 -1.66 -1.65 -15.18
CA ARG A 158 -2.32 -0.49 -14.55
C ARG A 158 -1.59 0.81 -14.88
N VAL A 159 -1.36 1.05 -16.17
CA VAL A 159 -0.49 2.13 -16.65
C VAL A 159 -1.00 3.53 -16.27
N ASP A 160 -2.32 3.78 -16.32
CA ASP A 160 -2.88 5.09 -15.94
C ASP A 160 -2.67 5.45 -14.47
N GLU A 161 -2.68 4.44 -13.58
CA GLU A 161 -2.37 4.65 -12.17
C GLU A 161 -0.88 4.90 -11.96
N ALA A 162 -0.01 4.22 -12.71
CA ALA A 162 1.43 4.49 -12.71
C ALA A 162 1.71 5.93 -13.17
N VAL A 163 1.06 6.39 -14.25
CA VAL A 163 1.13 7.78 -14.73
C VAL A 163 0.69 8.77 -13.66
N THR A 164 -0.40 8.47 -12.96
CA THR A 164 -0.94 9.33 -11.90
C THR A 164 0.02 9.42 -10.71
N ILE A 165 0.59 8.29 -10.27
CA ILE A 165 1.56 8.26 -9.18
C ILE A 165 2.84 8.99 -9.59
N LEU A 166 3.37 8.74 -10.78
CA LEU A 166 4.56 9.40 -11.31
C LEU A 166 4.40 10.93 -11.31
N LYS A 167 3.30 11.45 -11.85
CA LYS A 167 3.04 12.91 -11.83
C LYS A 167 2.93 13.48 -10.42
N ASN A 168 2.35 12.72 -9.49
CA ASN A 168 2.19 13.15 -8.12
C ASN A 168 3.52 13.23 -7.37
N ILE A 169 4.40 12.24 -7.51
CA ILE A 169 5.71 12.23 -6.84
C ILE A 169 6.64 13.28 -7.42
N THR A 170 6.55 13.56 -8.72
CA THR A 170 7.40 14.55 -9.39
C THR A 170 7.04 15.98 -8.96
N ALA A 171 5.79 16.21 -8.56
CA ALA A 171 5.36 17.47 -7.98
C ALA A 171 5.72 17.63 -6.48
N GLN A 172 6.29 16.61 -5.83
CA GLN A 172 6.72 16.68 -4.42
C GLN A 172 8.18 17.12 -4.35
N HIS A 173 8.48 18.17 -3.58
CA HIS A 173 9.84 18.72 -3.49
C HIS A 173 10.85 17.82 -2.77
N ASP A 174 10.40 16.90 -1.92
CA ASP A 174 11.27 16.07 -1.09
C ASP A 174 11.65 14.72 -1.73
N VAL A 175 11.13 14.45 -2.93
CA VAL A 175 11.46 13.27 -3.73
C VAL A 175 11.98 13.77 -5.06
N ASN A 176 13.16 13.29 -5.48
CA ASN A 176 13.76 13.68 -6.75
C ASN A 176 13.72 12.50 -7.74
N PRO A 177 12.63 12.31 -8.49
CA PRO A 177 12.59 11.36 -9.60
C PRO A 177 13.71 11.62 -10.60
N THR A 178 14.17 10.55 -11.23
CA THR A 178 15.16 10.61 -12.31
C THR A 178 14.56 10.04 -13.59
N GLU A 179 15.29 10.11 -14.70
CA GLU A 179 14.86 9.45 -15.94
C GLU A 179 14.56 7.95 -15.74
N GLN A 180 15.30 7.28 -14.86
CA GLN A 180 15.08 5.87 -14.50
C GLN A 180 13.73 5.63 -13.81
N THR A 181 13.20 6.62 -13.08
CA THR A 181 11.87 6.56 -12.48
C THR A 181 10.78 6.69 -13.55
N PHE A 182 11.01 7.49 -14.59
CA PHE A 182 10.07 7.71 -15.69
C PHE A 182 10.05 6.57 -16.71
N GLN A 183 11.21 5.99 -17.01
CA GLN A 183 11.41 5.07 -18.13
C GLN A 183 10.40 3.90 -18.19
N PRO A 184 10.11 3.15 -17.10
CA PRO A 184 9.15 2.05 -17.17
C PRO A 184 7.74 2.51 -17.56
N VAL A 185 7.33 3.69 -17.11
CA VAL A 185 6.01 4.25 -17.39
C VAL A 185 5.97 4.79 -18.83
N LEU A 186 7.00 5.50 -19.28
CA LEU A 186 7.11 6.00 -20.65
C LEU A 186 7.04 4.86 -21.67
N VAL A 187 7.81 3.80 -21.45
CA VAL A 187 7.81 2.60 -22.32
C VAL A 187 6.42 1.97 -22.35
N ALA A 188 5.76 1.82 -21.19
CA ALA A 188 4.43 1.22 -21.12
C ALA A 188 3.35 2.05 -21.83
N VAL A 189 3.42 3.38 -21.72
CA VAL A 189 2.52 4.31 -22.43
C VAL A 189 2.78 4.26 -23.94
N MET A 190 4.06 4.18 -24.35
CA MET A 190 4.47 4.04 -25.75
C MET A 190 3.98 2.71 -26.35
N GLN A 191 4.06 1.61 -25.62
CA GLN A 191 3.52 0.31 -26.05
C GLN A 191 2.00 0.34 -26.28
N GLN A 192 1.28 1.24 -25.61
CA GLN A 192 -0.14 1.49 -25.83
C GLN A 192 -0.42 2.48 -26.98
N LYS A 193 0.60 2.89 -27.74
CA LYS A 193 0.52 3.87 -28.85
C LYS A 193 -0.04 5.23 -28.42
N ARG A 194 0.15 5.61 -27.15
CA ARG A 194 -0.30 6.88 -26.57
C ARG A 194 0.78 7.94 -26.68
N TYR A 195 1.17 8.25 -27.91
CA TYR A 195 2.33 9.10 -28.22
C TYR A 195 2.26 10.48 -27.56
N GLU A 196 1.07 11.08 -27.57
CA GLU A 196 0.82 12.39 -26.96
C GLU A 196 1.01 12.37 -25.43
N ASP A 197 0.68 11.25 -24.78
CA ASP A 197 0.89 11.09 -23.34
C ASP A 197 2.36 10.89 -22.99
N VAL A 198 3.14 10.23 -23.87
CA VAL A 198 4.60 10.12 -23.73
C VAL A 198 5.24 11.52 -23.74
N VAL A 199 4.91 12.34 -24.74
CA VAL A 199 5.39 13.73 -24.83
C VAL A 199 4.99 14.53 -23.60
N ALA A 200 3.72 14.44 -23.19
CA ALA A 200 3.23 15.17 -22.02
C ALA A 200 3.92 14.75 -20.70
N LEU A 201 4.33 13.49 -20.58
CA LEU A 201 5.07 12.98 -19.43
C LEU A 201 6.52 13.48 -19.41
N ILE A 202 7.20 13.49 -20.55
CA ILE A 202 8.57 14.02 -20.67
C ILE A 202 8.57 15.51 -20.34
N GLU A 203 7.64 16.28 -20.91
CA GLU A 203 7.48 17.70 -20.58
C GLU A 203 7.09 17.94 -19.12
N HIS A 204 6.39 16.99 -18.49
CA HIS A 204 6.13 17.06 -17.05
C HIS A 204 7.40 16.84 -16.23
N GLY A 205 8.23 15.86 -16.59
CA GLY A 205 9.52 15.62 -15.95
C GLY A 205 10.47 16.82 -16.09
N ARG A 206 10.62 17.35 -17.31
CA ARG A 206 11.50 18.51 -17.59
C ARG A 206 11.12 19.75 -16.78
N ARG A 207 9.82 20.02 -16.61
CA ARG A 207 9.33 21.13 -15.76
C ARG A 207 9.66 20.98 -14.27
N HIS A 208 10.02 19.78 -13.83
CA HIS A 208 10.43 19.46 -12.47
C HIS A 208 11.90 19.00 -12.46
N GLU A 209 12.72 19.52 -13.38
CA GLU A 209 14.18 19.37 -13.37
C GLU A 209 14.65 17.92 -13.53
N VAL A 210 13.85 17.08 -14.20
CA VAL A 210 14.30 15.76 -14.64
C VAL A 210 14.99 15.91 -15.99
N ASP A 211 16.29 15.64 -16.01
CA ASP A 211 17.07 15.54 -17.23
C ASP A 211 16.81 14.20 -17.89
N PHE A 212 16.52 14.22 -19.19
CA PHE A 212 16.34 13.01 -20.00
C PHE A 212 17.52 12.88 -20.96
N SER A 213 17.99 11.66 -21.14
CA SER A 213 19.11 11.35 -22.01
C SER A 213 18.69 10.40 -23.15
N PRO A 214 19.59 10.11 -24.11
CA PRO A 214 19.34 9.06 -25.11
C PRO A 214 18.91 7.73 -24.51
N GLU A 215 19.33 7.40 -23.27
CA GLU A 215 18.87 6.18 -22.57
C GLU A 215 17.35 6.12 -22.40
N THR A 216 16.69 7.28 -22.29
CA THR A 216 15.23 7.38 -22.27
C THR A 216 14.63 7.33 -23.67
N TYR A 217 15.24 8.00 -24.63
CA TYR A 217 14.67 8.20 -25.97
C TYR A 217 14.83 6.98 -26.89
N ASP A 218 15.98 6.32 -26.88
CA ASP A 218 16.30 5.17 -27.72
C ASP A 218 15.21 4.07 -27.68
N PRO A 219 14.77 3.56 -26.51
CA PRO A 219 13.71 2.54 -26.48
C PRO A 219 12.36 3.05 -26.99
N LEU A 220 12.08 4.36 -26.90
CA LEU A 220 10.85 4.93 -27.42
C LEU A 220 10.91 5.05 -28.95
N VAL A 221 12.08 5.40 -29.50
CA VAL A 221 12.32 5.43 -30.94
C VAL A 221 12.22 4.02 -31.53
N ASP A 222 12.84 3.02 -30.91
CA ASP A 222 12.75 1.62 -31.35
C ASP A 222 11.29 1.15 -31.44
N LEU A 223 10.50 1.38 -30.38
CA LEU A 223 9.08 1.05 -30.36
C LEU A 223 8.28 1.83 -31.43
N SER A 224 8.66 3.07 -31.72
CA SER A 224 7.99 3.88 -32.74
C SER A 224 8.14 3.27 -34.14
N LEU A 225 9.30 2.67 -34.45
CA LEU A 225 9.58 2.01 -35.72
C LEU A 225 8.78 0.72 -35.87
N GLU A 226 8.65 -0.06 -34.78
CA GLU A 226 7.83 -1.26 -34.74
C GLU A 226 6.33 -0.97 -34.91
N GLN A 227 5.89 0.21 -34.47
CA GLN A 227 4.48 0.62 -34.51
C GLN A 227 4.08 1.34 -35.80
N TYR A 228 5.01 1.48 -36.76
CA TYR A 228 4.77 2.19 -38.01
C TYR A 228 3.65 1.55 -38.83
N THR A 229 2.50 2.22 -38.87
CA THR A 229 1.34 1.84 -39.67
C THR A 229 0.74 3.06 -40.36
N ASN A 230 -0.04 2.86 -41.44
CA ASN A 230 -0.73 3.95 -42.12
C ASN A 230 -1.71 4.72 -41.21
N GLU A 231 -2.22 4.10 -40.15
CA GLU A 231 -3.14 4.72 -39.19
C GLU A 231 -2.40 5.63 -38.18
N ASP A 232 -1.19 5.23 -37.78
CA ASP A 232 -0.42 5.90 -36.74
C ASP A 232 0.64 6.88 -37.30
N VAL A 233 0.99 6.78 -38.59
CA VAL A 233 2.10 7.54 -39.23
C VAL A 233 2.09 9.04 -38.93
N LYS A 234 0.91 9.68 -38.90
CA LYS A 234 0.82 11.12 -38.62
C LYS A 234 1.12 11.43 -37.15
N ARG A 235 0.68 10.58 -36.22
CA ARG A 235 0.91 10.77 -34.78
C ARG A 235 2.36 10.42 -34.42
N LEU A 236 2.87 9.31 -34.97
CA LEU A 236 4.28 8.93 -34.89
C LEU A 236 5.22 10.00 -35.47
N GLY A 237 4.86 10.60 -36.62
CA GLY A 237 5.66 11.67 -37.21
C GLY A 237 5.82 12.88 -36.28
N LYS A 238 4.75 13.29 -35.60
CA LYS A 238 4.81 14.36 -34.60
C LYS A 238 5.64 13.97 -33.37
N PHE A 239 5.51 12.72 -32.93
CA PHE A 239 6.32 12.19 -31.83
C PHE A 239 7.81 12.23 -32.20
N MET A 240 8.19 11.73 -33.38
CA MET A 240 9.58 11.75 -33.86
C MET A 240 10.12 13.17 -34.04
N GLU A 241 9.31 14.10 -34.55
CA GLU A 241 9.69 15.52 -34.61
C GLU A 241 9.98 16.09 -33.22
N TYR A 242 9.16 15.76 -32.22
CA TYR A 242 9.42 16.13 -30.83
C TYR A 242 10.73 15.55 -30.31
N ILE A 243 10.99 14.25 -30.53
CA ILE A 243 12.22 13.59 -30.06
C ILE A 243 13.46 14.21 -30.70
N ASN A 244 13.45 14.47 -32.01
CA ASN A 244 14.56 15.12 -32.69
C ASN A 244 14.85 16.51 -32.10
N ASN A 245 13.82 17.34 -31.92
CA ASN A 245 13.97 18.65 -31.28
C ASN A 245 14.49 18.53 -29.84
N ALA A 246 13.99 17.55 -29.08
CA ALA A 246 14.41 17.29 -27.70
C ALA A 246 15.90 16.92 -27.61
N LEU A 247 16.38 16.05 -28.49
CA LEU A 247 17.78 15.66 -28.54
C LEU A 247 18.70 16.80 -28.99
N GLU A 248 18.26 17.61 -29.96
CA GLU A 248 18.96 18.83 -30.36
C GLU A 248 19.09 19.83 -29.22
N THR A 249 18.00 20.07 -28.46
CA THR A 249 18.04 20.97 -27.29
C THR A 249 18.96 20.45 -26.19
N ASP A 250 19.05 19.13 -26.05
CA ASP A 250 19.89 18.47 -25.04
C ASP A 250 21.36 18.35 -25.51
N GLY A 251 21.69 18.89 -26.69
CA GLY A 251 23.05 18.92 -27.24
C GLY A 251 23.51 17.58 -27.82
N VAL A 252 22.59 16.64 -28.03
CA VAL A 252 22.86 15.33 -28.62
C VAL A 252 22.64 15.41 -30.13
N SER A 253 23.71 15.63 -30.89
CA SER A 253 23.67 15.44 -32.35
C SER A 253 23.96 13.98 -32.67
N TYR A 254 23.02 13.25 -33.29
CA TYR A 254 23.38 12.03 -34.00
C TYR A 254 24.26 12.44 -35.18
N THR A 255 25.56 12.16 -35.10
CA THR A 255 26.42 12.24 -36.28
C THR A 255 25.96 11.16 -37.26
N GLU A 256 25.39 11.59 -38.39
CA GLU A 256 25.09 10.73 -39.53
C GLU A 256 26.34 9.90 -39.87
N ALA A 257 26.21 8.57 -39.85
CA ALA A 257 27.23 7.62 -40.28
C ALA A 257 26.94 7.15 -41.72
#